data_AF-A0A8J2IGZ5-F1
#
_entry.id   AF-A0A8J2IGZ5-F1
#
_cell.length_a   1.000
_cell.length_b   1.000
_cell.length_c   1.000
_cell.angle_alpha   90.00
_cell.angle_beta   90.00
_cell.angle_gamma   90.00
#
_symmetry.space_group_name_H-M   'P 1'
#
loop_
_entity.id
_entity.type
_entity.pdbx_description
1 polymer ?
#
loop_
_entity_poly.entity_id
_entity_poly.type
_entity_poly.pdbx_seq_one_letter_code
_entity_poly.pdbx_strand_id
1 'polypeptide(L)'
;MGYNFEIPATIAKVRTKIDQPFRVGMALGVMHYHIVPLIATHLENAIGFRNKVPEALTWATGFVDAIDQYIAHLRLTDGCSEKFPNDTTVDRKSRRPQPKYMERYTYLIENMYKEHIREQLCDVFQSWSKEQTRLFNKGVDKALSGIQWVMYPEENVVLNAGGDEWAIWLRGKCEELGMLEARAERKVLEDM
;
A
#
# COMPACT_ATOMS: atom_id res chain seq x y z
N MET A 1 0.35 -20.86 -12.85
CA MET A 1 1.23 -20.82 -11.67
C MET A 1 1.24 -19.38 -11.19
N GLY A 2 0.90 -19.12 -9.93
CA GLY A 2 0.88 -17.76 -9.39
C GLY A 2 2.29 -17.19 -9.27
N TYR A 3 2.43 -15.87 -9.43
CA TYR A 3 3.67 -15.16 -9.11
C TYR A 3 3.86 -15.14 -7.59
N ASN A 4 5.07 -15.46 -7.14
CA ASN A 4 5.42 -15.42 -5.72
C ASN A 4 6.10 -14.07 -5.43
N PHE A 5 5.43 -13.20 -4.70
CA PHE A 5 6.00 -11.93 -4.30
C PHE A 5 6.64 -12.06 -2.93
N GLU A 6 7.89 -11.63 -2.86
CA GLU A 6 8.69 -11.74 -1.64
C GLU A 6 9.52 -10.48 -1.45
N ILE A 7 9.49 -9.94 -0.24
CA ILE A 7 10.31 -8.80 0.17
C ILE A 7 11.04 -9.07 1.49
N PRO A 8 11.81 -10.17 1.60
CA PRO A 8 12.31 -10.69 2.88
C PRO A 8 13.24 -9.70 3.61
N ALA A 9 14.08 -8.97 2.87
CA ALA A 9 14.95 -7.95 3.45
C ALA A 9 14.15 -6.79 4.08
N THR A 10 13.05 -6.40 3.44
CA THR A 10 12.13 -5.38 3.95
C THR A 10 11.37 -5.88 5.19
N ILE A 11 10.85 -7.12 5.15
CA ILE A 11 10.19 -7.75 6.31
C ILE A 11 11.14 -7.82 7.51
N ALA A 12 12.39 -8.25 7.29
CA ALA A 12 13.40 -8.30 8.34
C ALA A 12 13.62 -6.92 8.97
N LYS A 13 13.75 -5.86 8.15
CA LYS A 13 13.89 -4.48 8.66
C LYS A 13 12.66 -4.01 9.42
N VAL A 14 11.45 -4.32 8.96
CA VAL A 14 10.22 -4.02 9.70
C VAL A 14 10.19 -4.74 11.04
N ARG A 15 10.58 -6.02 11.08
CA ARG A 15 10.67 -6.82 12.31
C ARG A 15 11.65 -6.24 13.34
N THR A 16 12.71 -5.54 12.91
CA THR A 16 13.62 -4.85 13.85
C THR A 16 13.01 -3.62 14.55
N LYS A 17 11.84 -3.15 14.11
CA LYS A 17 11.19 -1.92 14.61
C LYS A 17 9.83 -2.19 15.24
N ILE A 18 9.54 -3.44 15.62
CA ILE A 18 8.22 -3.83 16.16
C ILE A 18 7.87 -3.15 17.49
N ASP A 19 8.89 -2.66 18.20
CA ASP A 19 8.78 -1.82 19.40
C ASP A 19 8.34 -0.38 19.08
N GLN A 20 8.29 0.00 17.81
CA GLN A 20 7.90 1.33 17.31
C GLN A 20 6.69 1.24 16.35
N PRO A 21 5.48 0.89 16.84
CA PRO A 21 4.32 0.59 15.99
C PRO A 21 3.96 1.70 15.01
N PHE A 22 4.03 2.97 15.43
CA PHE A 22 3.78 4.11 14.54
C PHE A 22 4.74 4.14 13.34
N ARG A 23 6.04 3.90 13.57
CA ARG A 23 7.03 3.89 12.49
C ARG A 23 6.86 2.68 11.57
N VAL A 24 6.44 1.54 12.12
CA VAL A 24 6.08 0.37 11.32
C VAL A 24 4.87 0.67 10.44
N GLY A 25 3.81 1.25 11.01
CA GLY A 25 2.62 1.66 10.28
C GLY A 25 2.94 2.64 9.15
N MET A 26 3.76 3.65 9.44
CA MET A 26 4.25 4.59 8.44
C MET A 26 5.01 3.89 7.31
N ALA A 27 5.95 3.01 7.65
CA ALA A 27 6.78 2.31 6.68
C ALA A 27 5.93 1.45 5.73
N LEU A 28 4.98 0.68 6.27
CA LEU A 28 4.08 -0.15 5.47
C LEU A 28 3.08 0.70 4.65
N GLY A 29 2.57 1.79 5.22
CA GLY A 29 1.70 2.72 4.50
C GLY A 29 2.42 3.41 3.34
N VAL A 30 3.68 3.83 3.53
CA VAL A 30 4.50 4.46 2.47
C VAL A 30 4.77 3.48 1.33
N MET A 31 5.07 2.21 1.63
CA MET A 31 5.20 1.18 0.59
C MET A 31 3.90 1.02 -0.19
N HIS A 32 2.77 0.91 0.50
CA HIS A 32 1.45 0.79 -0.11
C HIS A 32 1.13 1.98 -1.02
N TYR A 33 1.33 3.21 -0.54
CA TYR A 33 1.13 4.45 -1.29
C TYR A 33 1.88 4.48 -2.63
N HIS A 34 3.10 3.94 -2.66
CA HIS A 34 3.95 3.97 -3.85
C HIS A 34 3.61 2.89 -4.90
N ILE A 35 2.75 1.92 -4.60
CA ILE A 35 2.37 0.88 -5.57
C ILE A 35 1.78 1.50 -6.84
N VAL A 36 0.80 2.40 -6.69
CA VAL A 36 0.14 3.07 -7.82
C VAL A 36 1.15 3.87 -8.69
N PRO A 37 1.96 4.80 -8.15
CA PRO A 37 2.98 5.50 -8.94
C PRO A 37 3.96 4.58 -9.68
N LEU A 38 4.39 3.47 -9.05
CA LEU A 38 5.30 2.52 -9.67
C LEU A 38 4.66 1.80 -10.86
N ILE A 39 3.40 1.39 -10.73
CA ILE A 39 2.64 0.77 -11.82
C ILE A 39 2.46 1.76 -12.98
N ALA A 40 2.01 2.98 -12.68
CA ALA A 40 1.81 4.02 -13.71
C ALA A 40 3.08 4.23 -14.53
N THR A 41 4.20 4.47 -13.85
CA THR A 41 5.50 4.68 -14.48
C THR A 41 5.95 3.46 -15.29
N HIS A 42 5.73 2.25 -14.79
CA HIS A 42 6.11 1.04 -15.51
C HIS A 42 5.26 0.81 -16.77
N LEU A 43 3.96 1.12 -16.74
CA LEU A 43 3.07 0.98 -17.90
C LEU A 43 3.40 1.95 -19.03
N GLU A 44 3.98 3.11 -18.72
CA GLU A 44 4.45 4.07 -19.72
C GLU A 44 5.72 3.61 -20.47
N ASN A 45 6.31 2.48 -20.05
CA ASN A 45 7.57 1.97 -20.56
C ASN A 45 7.47 0.54 -21.09
N ALA A 46 8.55 0.06 -21.71
CA ALA A 46 8.66 -1.32 -22.16
C ALA A 46 8.66 -2.30 -20.98
N ILE A 47 8.33 -3.57 -21.23
CA ILE A 47 8.18 -4.58 -20.16
C ILE A 47 9.45 -4.82 -19.32
N GLY A 48 10.64 -4.62 -19.89
CA GLY A 48 11.92 -4.75 -19.18
C GLY A 48 12.36 -3.50 -18.41
N PHE A 49 11.52 -2.46 -18.37
CA PHE A 49 11.80 -1.25 -17.61
C PHE A 49 11.91 -1.54 -16.12
N ARG A 50 12.75 -0.76 -15.44
CA ARG A 50 12.87 -0.79 -13.98
C ARG A 50 12.66 0.60 -13.43
N ASN A 51 11.80 0.70 -12.44
CA ASN A 51 11.55 1.94 -11.73
C ASN A 51 12.81 2.39 -11.00
N LYS A 52 13.02 3.72 -10.96
CA LYS A 52 13.98 4.29 -10.01
C LYS A 52 13.40 4.14 -8.61
N VAL A 53 14.22 3.77 -7.63
CA VAL A 53 13.80 3.67 -6.24
C VAL A 53 13.49 5.07 -5.70
N PRO A 54 12.24 5.37 -5.29
CA PRO A 54 11.91 6.63 -4.64
C PRO A 54 12.71 6.80 -3.34
N GLU A 55 13.06 8.03 -2.99
CA GLU A 55 13.86 8.31 -1.78
C GLU A 55 13.22 7.72 -0.52
N ALA A 56 11.89 7.84 -0.40
CA ALA A 56 11.08 7.30 0.69
C ALA A 56 11.13 5.76 0.80
N LEU A 57 11.58 5.06 -0.23
CA LEU A 57 11.66 3.59 -0.31
C LEU A 57 13.09 3.06 -0.34
N THR A 58 14.12 3.91 -0.23
CA THR A 58 15.54 3.49 -0.20
C THR A 58 15.83 2.49 0.92
N TRP A 59 15.10 2.57 2.04
CA TRP A 59 15.21 1.62 3.14
C TRP A 59 14.55 0.25 2.83
N ALA A 60 13.55 0.19 1.95
CA ALA A 60 12.76 -1.01 1.61
C ALA A 60 13.42 -1.82 0.48
N THR A 61 14.64 -2.29 0.74
CA THR A 61 15.48 -2.98 -0.25
C THR A 61 14.75 -4.19 -0.87
N GLY A 62 14.67 -4.22 -2.20
CA GLY A 62 14.00 -5.27 -2.96
C GLY A 62 12.50 -5.05 -3.19
N PHE A 63 11.86 -4.08 -2.53
CA PHE A 63 10.43 -3.82 -2.73
C PHE A 63 10.11 -3.35 -4.15
N VAL A 64 10.82 -2.33 -4.66
CA VAL A 64 10.60 -1.79 -6.01
C VAL A 64 10.87 -2.87 -7.08
N ASP A 65 11.94 -3.65 -6.92
CA ASP A 65 12.26 -4.75 -7.83
C ASP A 65 11.17 -5.83 -7.85
N ALA A 66 10.60 -6.16 -6.68
CA ALA A 66 9.52 -7.14 -6.58
C ALA A 66 8.22 -6.65 -7.25
N ILE A 67 7.92 -5.35 -7.15
CA ILE A 67 6.80 -4.70 -7.85
C ILE A 67 7.04 -4.73 -9.36
N ASP A 68 8.21 -4.32 -9.83
CA ASP A 68 8.56 -4.31 -11.26
C ASP A 68 8.45 -5.72 -11.88
N GLN A 69 8.99 -6.73 -11.19
CA GLN A 69 8.91 -8.12 -11.62
C GLN A 69 7.46 -8.62 -11.67
N TYR A 70 6.62 -8.23 -10.71
CA TYR A 70 5.21 -8.63 -10.73
C TYR A 70 4.45 -7.95 -11.87
N ILE A 71 4.69 -6.66 -12.12
CA ILE A 71 4.13 -5.93 -13.26
C ILE A 71 4.56 -6.60 -14.58
N ALA A 72 5.84 -6.94 -14.72
CA ALA A 72 6.34 -7.64 -15.90
C ALA A 72 5.65 -9.01 -16.07
N HIS A 73 5.46 -9.77 -14.98
CA HIS A 73 4.72 -11.04 -15.03
C HIS A 73 3.26 -10.86 -15.49
N LEU A 74 2.55 -9.87 -14.96
CA LEU A 74 1.17 -9.57 -15.37
C LEU A 74 1.10 -9.17 -16.84
N ARG A 75 2.03 -8.31 -17.30
CA ARG A 75 2.14 -7.89 -18.69
C ARG A 75 2.43 -9.06 -19.64
N LEU A 76 3.32 -9.98 -19.27
CA LEU A 76 3.58 -11.19 -20.07
C LEU A 76 2.32 -12.06 -20.17
N THR A 77 1.63 -12.26 -19.05
CA THR A 77 0.39 -13.06 -18.98
C THR A 77 -0.73 -12.47 -19.85
N ASP A 78 -0.83 -11.14 -19.90
CA ASP A 78 -1.81 -10.44 -20.71
C ASP A 78 -1.37 -10.17 -22.17
N GLY A 79 -0.18 -10.64 -22.58
CA GLY A 79 0.35 -10.39 -23.93
C GLY A 79 0.63 -8.91 -24.22
N CYS A 80 1.06 -8.15 -23.21
CA CYS A 80 1.31 -6.71 -23.23
C CYS A 80 2.78 -6.35 -23.00
N SER A 81 3.65 -6.84 -23.89
CA SER A 81 5.10 -6.63 -23.85
C SER A 81 5.56 -5.26 -24.35
N GLU A 82 4.83 -4.67 -25.30
CA GLU A 82 5.18 -3.39 -25.90
C GLU A 82 4.80 -2.21 -25.00
N LYS A 83 5.48 -1.08 -25.21
CA LYS A 83 5.11 0.20 -24.60
C LYS A 83 3.69 0.55 -25.02
N PHE A 84 2.87 1.01 -24.07
CA PHE A 84 1.55 1.52 -24.42
C PHE A 84 1.70 2.73 -25.36
N PRO A 85 0.99 2.75 -26.50
CA PRO A 85 1.12 3.85 -27.44
C PRO A 85 0.68 5.17 -26.80
N ASN A 86 1.40 6.26 -27.08
CA ASN A 86 0.98 7.58 -26.66
C ASN A 86 -0.40 7.90 -27.27
N ASP A 87 -1.33 8.36 -26.44
CA ASP A 87 -2.73 8.64 -26.80
C ASP A 87 -2.91 9.53 -28.04
N THR A 88 -1.89 10.31 -28.39
CA THR A 88 -1.86 11.21 -29.54
C THR A 88 -1.58 10.54 -30.89
N THR A 89 -1.18 9.27 -30.93
CA THR A 89 -0.57 8.66 -32.14
C THR A 89 -1.30 7.46 -32.74
N VAL A 90 -2.36 6.93 -32.10
CA VAL A 90 -2.98 5.66 -32.52
C VAL A 90 -4.52 5.74 -32.59
N ASP A 91 -5.08 5.07 -33.61
CA ASP A 91 -6.52 4.87 -33.82
C ASP A 91 -7.21 4.34 -32.54
N ARG A 92 -8.42 4.86 -32.26
CA ARG A 92 -9.20 4.57 -31.06
C ARG A 92 -9.46 3.08 -30.85
N LYS A 93 -9.49 2.28 -31.93
CA LYS A 93 -9.70 0.82 -31.89
C LYS A 93 -8.45 0.01 -31.50
N SER A 94 -7.26 0.52 -31.76
CA SER A 94 -5.97 -0.11 -31.37
C SER A 94 -5.50 0.35 -29.99
N ARG A 95 -6.18 1.31 -29.36
CA ARG A 95 -5.94 1.70 -27.97
C ARG A 95 -6.28 0.56 -27.02
N ARG A 96 -5.27 -0.14 -26.52
CA ARG A 96 -5.38 -0.88 -25.27
C ARG A 96 -5.62 0.16 -24.17
N PRO A 97 -6.75 0.13 -23.44
CA PRO A 97 -7.02 1.15 -22.43
C PRO A 97 -6.07 0.95 -21.26
N GLN A 98 -4.97 1.69 -21.24
CA GLN A 98 -4.03 1.78 -20.12
C GLN A 98 -4.75 1.94 -18.77
N PRO A 99 -5.87 2.70 -18.65
CA PRO A 99 -6.63 2.76 -17.40
C PRO A 99 -7.15 1.41 -16.90
N LYS A 100 -7.56 0.49 -17.79
CA LYS A 100 -8.04 -0.83 -17.37
C LYS A 100 -6.91 -1.71 -16.84
N TYR A 101 -5.73 -1.63 -17.45
CA TYR A 101 -4.55 -2.34 -16.96
C TYR A 101 -4.07 -1.75 -15.64
N MET A 102 -4.07 -0.43 -15.53
CA MET A 102 -3.76 0.29 -14.30
C MET A 102 -4.65 -0.20 -13.15
N GLU A 103 -5.97 -0.12 -13.30
CA GLU A 103 -6.94 -0.55 -12.29
C GLU A 103 -6.74 -2.02 -11.89
N ARG A 104 -6.63 -2.91 -12.88
CA ARG A 104 -6.44 -4.34 -12.63
C ARG A 104 -5.11 -4.65 -11.94
N TYR A 105 -4.02 -4.04 -12.38
CA TYR A 105 -2.69 -4.32 -11.83
C TYR A 105 -2.55 -3.74 -10.43
N THR A 106 -3.10 -2.54 -10.18
CA THR A 106 -3.20 -1.97 -8.84
C THR A 106 -3.91 -2.93 -7.92
N TYR A 107 -5.13 -3.39 -8.27
CA TYR A 107 -5.88 -4.34 -7.46
C TYR A 107 -5.09 -5.62 -7.15
N LEU A 108 -4.46 -6.24 -8.16
CA LEU A 108 -3.71 -7.49 -7.96
C LEU A 108 -2.47 -7.30 -7.10
N ILE A 109 -1.70 -6.24 -7.33
CA ILE A 109 -0.44 -5.97 -6.64
C ILE A 109 -0.72 -5.51 -5.21
N GLU A 110 -1.71 -4.65 -4.98
CA GLU A 110 -2.10 -4.21 -3.64
C GLU A 110 -2.61 -5.37 -2.80
N ASN A 111 -3.50 -6.22 -3.33
CA ASN A 111 -4.01 -7.38 -2.60
C ASN A 111 -2.90 -8.34 -2.23
N MET A 112 -2.04 -8.67 -3.19
CA MET A 112 -0.91 -9.52 -2.92
C MET A 112 0.00 -8.88 -1.85
N TYR A 113 0.28 -7.57 -1.94
CA TYR A 113 1.10 -6.88 -0.94
C TYR A 113 0.47 -6.98 0.45
N LYS A 114 -0.83 -6.68 0.57
CA LYS A 114 -1.58 -6.78 1.83
C LYS A 114 -1.53 -8.19 2.40
N GLU A 115 -1.75 -9.21 1.58
CA GLU A 115 -1.66 -10.62 1.98
C GLU A 115 -0.27 -11.00 2.44
N HIS A 116 0.78 -10.62 1.71
CA HIS A 116 2.15 -10.89 2.09
C HIS A 116 2.51 -10.25 3.44
N ILE A 117 2.15 -8.98 3.64
CA ILE A 117 2.36 -8.29 4.94
C ILE A 117 1.57 -8.99 6.05
N ARG A 118 0.31 -9.36 5.81
CA ARG A 118 -0.54 -10.07 6.77
C ARG A 118 0.08 -11.39 7.18
N GLU A 119 0.49 -12.22 6.22
CA GLU A 119 1.11 -13.53 6.47
C GLU A 119 2.44 -13.40 7.21
N GLN A 120 3.30 -12.48 6.77
CA GLN A 120 4.66 -12.36 7.30
C GLN A 120 4.76 -11.65 8.64
N LEU A 121 3.74 -10.90 9.08
CA LEU A 121 3.75 -10.12 10.32
C LEU A 121 2.53 -10.39 11.22
N CYS A 122 1.75 -11.44 10.93
CA CYS A 122 0.55 -11.80 11.68
C CYS A 122 0.82 -11.93 13.19
N ASP A 123 1.91 -12.64 13.54
CA ASP A 123 2.36 -12.87 14.92
C ASP A 123 2.63 -11.56 15.65
N VAL A 124 3.27 -10.61 14.96
CA VAL A 124 3.57 -9.28 15.50
C VAL A 124 2.27 -8.53 15.79
N PHE A 125 1.37 -8.47 14.81
CA PHE A 125 0.11 -7.74 14.94
C PHE A 125 -0.80 -8.31 16.02
N GLN A 126 -0.82 -9.63 16.19
CA GLN A 126 -1.59 -10.30 17.25
C GLN A 126 -0.99 -10.11 18.64
N SER A 127 0.33 -9.90 18.74
CA SER A 127 1.02 -9.69 20.01
C SER A 127 0.90 -8.26 20.57
N TRP A 128 0.51 -7.30 19.74
CA TRP A 128 0.46 -5.89 20.15
C TRP A 128 -0.71 -5.57 21.08
N SER A 129 -0.46 -4.68 22.04
CA SER A 129 -1.52 -4.10 22.85
C SER A 129 -2.45 -3.22 22.01
N LYS A 130 -3.58 -2.82 22.61
CA LYS A 130 -4.54 -1.88 21.99
C LYS A 130 -3.88 -0.53 21.68
N GLU A 131 -3.05 -0.02 22.59
CA GLU A 131 -2.31 1.23 22.42
C GLU A 131 -1.29 1.13 21.29
N GLN A 132 -0.55 0.02 21.22
CA GLN A 132 0.39 -0.24 20.13
C GLN A 132 -0.34 -0.32 18.78
N THR A 133 -1.49 -0.99 18.74
CA THR A 133 -2.32 -1.10 17.54
C THR A 133 -2.85 0.26 17.08
N ARG A 134 -3.30 1.11 17.99
CA ARG A 134 -3.71 2.49 17.69
C ARG A 134 -2.57 3.30 17.07
N LEU A 135 -1.37 3.22 17.66
CA LEU A 135 -0.18 3.91 17.14
C LEU A 135 0.18 3.41 15.74
N PHE A 136 0.10 2.10 15.51
CA PHE A 136 0.31 1.50 14.20
C PHE A 136 -0.71 2.01 13.18
N ASN A 137 -2.01 1.95 13.48
CA ASN A 137 -3.09 2.42 12.62
C ASN A 137 -2.92 3.91 12.27
N LYS A 138 -2.54 4.73 13.27
CA LYS A 138 -2.19 6.14 13.07
C LYS A 138 -1.02 6.33 12.10
N GLY A 139 0.00 5.48 12.22
CA GLY A 139 1.11 5.44 11.27
C GLY A 139 0.64 5.10 9.85
N VAL A 140 -0.17 4.07 9.68
CA VAL A 140 -0.67 3.71 8.34
C VAL A 140 -1.49 4.84 7.73
N ASP A 141 -2.43 5.41 8.48
CA ASP A 141 -3.29 6.49 7.98
C ASP A 141 -2.49 7.73 7.61
N LYS A 142 -1.55 8.17 8.47
CA LYS A 142 -0.72 9.34 8.17
C LYS A 142 0.09 9.16 6.88
N ALA A 143 0.52 7.94 6.54
CA ALA A 143 1.22 7.69 5.28
C ALA A 143 0.29 7.71 4.06
N LEU A 144 -0.96 7.24 4.20
CA LEU A 144 -1.90 7.09 3.09
C LEU A 144 -2.75 8.35 2.83
N SER A 145 -3.20 9.03 3.88
CA SER A 145 -4.14 10.14 3.80
C SER A 145 -3.53 11.49 4.19
N GLY A 146 -2.43 11.48 4.95
CA GLY A 146 -1.83 12.69 5.53
C GLY A 146 -2.57 13.24 6.76
N ILE A 147 -3.76 12.73 7.05
CA ILE A 147 -4.63 13.13 8.16
C ILE A 147 -4.13 12.51 9.47
N GLN A 148 -4.34 13.20 10.59
CA GLN A 148 -4.11 12.66 11.93
C GLN A 148 -5.32 12.90 12.82
N TRP A 149 -6.06 11.83 13.06
CA TRP A 149 -7.14 11.82 14.04
C TRP A 149 -6.57 11.78 15.46
N VAL A 150 -7.32 12.32 16.42
CA VAL A 150 -6.96 12.19 17.84
C VAL A 150 -7.12 10.73 18.30
N MET A 151 -8.10 10.02 17.76
CA MET A 151 -8.43 8.64 18.12
C MET A 151 -8.36 7.71 16.91
N TYR A 152 -7.83 6.51 17.14
CA TYR A 152 -7.73 5.43 16.16
C TYR A 152 -8.36 4.14 16.69
N PRO A 153 -8.84 3.24 15.80
CA PRO A 153 -9.42 1.96 16.20
C PRO A 153 -8.41 1.07 16.93
N GLU A 154 -8.94 0.22 17.82
CA GLU A 154 -8.15 -0.77 18.56
C GLU A 154 -7.90 -2.05 17.74
N GLU A 155 -8.63 -2.20 16.63
CA GLU A 155 -8.50 -3.30 15.68
C GLU A 155 -7.40 -2.97 14.66
N ASN A 156 -6.48 -3.91 14.44
CA ASN A 156 -5.38 -3.73 13.49
C ASN A 156 -5.90 -3.71 12.04
N VAL A 157 -5.62 -2.64 11.28
CA VAL A 157 -6.10 -2.51 9.90
C VAL A 157 -5.67 -3.66 8.98
N VAL A 158 -4.45 -4.19 9.15
CA VAL A 158 -3.93 -5.29 8.31
C VAL A 158 -4.69 -6.58 8.54
N LEU A 159 -5.13 -6.82 9.79
CA LEU A 159 -5.86 -8.02 10.15
C LEU A 159 -7.37 -7.90 9.91
N ASN A 160 -7.94 -6.68 9.98
CA ASN A 160 -9.39 -6.47 10.07
C ASN A 160 -10.01 -5.76 8.86
N ALA A 161 -9.22 -5.15 7.97
CA ALA A 161 -9.77 -4.52 6.76
C ALA A 161 -10.27 -5.56 5.73
N GLY A 162 -9.81 -6.81 5.80
CA GLY A 162 -10.17 -7.82 4.83
C GLY A 162 -9.80 -7.40 3.41
N GLY A 163 -10.77 -7.36 2.50
CA GLY A 163 -10.59 -6.91 1.12
C GLY A 163 -10.70 -5.39 0.92
N ASP A 164 -10.99 -4.62 1.97
CA ASP A 164 -11.15 -3.18 1.86
C ASP A 164 -9.79 -2.46 1.73
N GLU A 165 -9.82 -1.28 1.12
CA GLU A 165 -8.66 -0.39 1.12
C GLU A 165 -8.37 0.10 2.54
N TRP A 166 -7.12 -0.05 2.99
CA TRP A 166 -6.71 0.33 4.35
C TRP A 166 -7.08 1.77 4.70
N ALA A 167 -6.91 2.70 3.76
CA ALA A 167 -7.27 4.10 3.94
C ALA A 167 -8.79 4.32 4.10
N ILE A 168 -9.61 3.56 3.35
CA ILE A 168 -11.07 3.66 3.43
C ILE A 168 -11.55 3.09 4.76
N TRP A 169 -11.04 1.91 5.12
CA TRP A 169 -11.38 1.25 6.38
C TRP A 169 -11.00 2.10 7.59
N LEU A 170 -9.77 2.64 7.60
CA LEU A 170 -9.29 3.52 8.68
C LEU A 170 -10.12 4.80 8.77
N ARG A 171 -10.43 5.44 7.64
CA ARG A 171 -11.28 6.63 7.62
C ARG A 171 -12.64 6.35 8.26
N GLY A 172 -13.32 5.29 7.84
CA GLY A 172 -14.64 4.96 8.40
C GLY A 172 -14.59 4.75 9.92
N LYS A 173 -13.58 4.02 10.41
CA LYS A 173 -13.41 3.81 11.85
C LYS A 173 -13.03 5.07 12.63
N CYS A 174 -12.17 5.90 12.06
CA CYS A 174 -11.77 7.16 12.68
C CYS A 174 -12.90 8.20 12.66
N GLU A 175 -13.74 8.23 11.63
CA GLU A 175 -14.94 9.08 11.59
C GLU A 175 -15.95 8.67 12.69
N GLU A 176 -16.19 7.37 12.88
CA GLU A 176 -17.03 6.85 13.97
C GLU A 176 -16.52 7.32 15.35
N LEU A 177 -15.21 7.17 15.61
CA LEU A 177 -14.58 7.61 16.85
C LEU A 177 -14.57 9.14 16.99
N GLY A 178 -14.29 9.85 15.91
CA GLY A 178 -14.29 11.31 15.87
C GLY A 178 -15.66 11.90 16.18
N MET A 179 -16.75 11.27 15.74
CA MET A 179 -18.10 11.67 16.14
C MET A 179 -18.35 11.52 17.64
N LEU A 180 -17.79 10.50 18.28
CA LEU A 180 -17.90 10.33 19.74
C LEU A 180 -17.10 11.40 20.49
N GLU A 181 -15.89 11.72 20.02
CA GLU A 181 -15.06 12.80 20.59
C GLU A 181 -15.73 14.16 20.43
N ALA A 182 -16.29 14.46 19.26
CA ALA A 182 -17.01 15.70 19.00
C ALA A 182 -18.24 15.85 19.89
N ARG A 183 -19.02 14.77 20.10
CA ARG A 183 -20.16 14.76 21.04
C ARG A 183 -19.75 15.00 22.49
N ALA A 184 -18.51 14.67 22.84
CA ALA A 184 -17.94 14.93 24.15
C ALA A 184 -17.22 16.30 24.23
N GLU A 185 -17.39 17.17 23.22
CA GLU A 185 -16.76 18.49 23.11
C GLU A 185 -15.22 18.45 23.14
N ARG A 186 -14.63 17.34 22.69
CA ARG A 186 -13.17 17.15 22.59
C ARG A 186 -12.67 17.36 21.15
N LYS A 187 -11.35 17.54 21.01
CA LYS A 187 -10.69 17.67 19.70
C LYS A 187 -10.81 16.36 18.90
N VAL A 188 -11.04 16.49 17.60
CA VAL A 188 -11.19 15.36 16.67
C VAL A 188 -9.93 15.11 15.84
N LEU A 189 -9.24 16.18 15.44
CA LEU A 189 -7.99 16.14 14.69
C LEU A 189 -6.85 16.71 15.52
N GLU A 190 -5.65 16.20 15.30
CA GLU A 190 -4.43 16.78 15.87
C GLU A 190 -4.05 18.07 15.14
N ASP A 191 -3.50 19.05 15.89
CA ASP A 191 -2.94 20.26 15.30
C ASP A 191 -1.67 19.86 14.51
N MET A 192 -1.61 20.22 13.23
CA MET A 192 -0.52 19.83 12.31
C MET A 192 0.81 20.53 12.59
#